data_AF-A0AAU3E418-F1
#
_entry.id   AF-A0AAU3E418-F1
#
_cell.length_a   1.000
_cell.length_b   1.000
_cell.length_c   1.000
_cell.angle_alpha   90.00
_cell.angle_beta   90.00
_cell.angle_gamma   90.00
#
_symmetry.space_group_name_H-M   'P 1'
#
loop_
_entity.id
_entity.type
_entity.pdbx_description
1 polymer ?
#
loop_
_entity_poly.entity_id
_entity_poly.type
_entity_poly.pdbx_seq_one_letter_code
_entity_poly.pdbx_strand_id
1 'polypeptide(L)'
;MAETVPVLHYQRVGQLPEDVRSCYRFFAFYLANGTLCLDLLDGIDYRPALMRFASTLEQVMAVFSNVLDVDERGRVTNAGDAEWRAAQYIRRYCDREYTVEPPFEAWELELP
;
A
#
# COMPACT_ATOMS: atom_id res chain seq x y z
N MET A 1 41.47 14.61 0.27
CA MET A 1 40.03 14.74 0.60
C MET A 1 39.25 14.37 -0.64
N ALA A 2 38.55 13.23 -0.63
CA ALA A 2 37.77 12.79 -1.78
C ALA A 2 36.38 13.43 -1.70
N GLU A 3 36.07 14.32 -2.64
CA GLU A 3 34.71 14.84 -2.83
C GLU A 3 33.80 13.68 -3.26
N THR A 4 32.77 13.44 -2.46
CA THR A 4 31.71 12.47 -2.77
C THR A 4 30.80 13.14 -3.79
N VAL A 5 30.95 12.78 -5.06
CA VAL A 5 30.04 13.23 -6.12
C VAL A 5 28.66 12.61 -5.85
N PRO A 6 27.59 13.40 -5.69
CA PRO A 6 26.27 12.83 -5.48
C PRO A 6 25.85 12.08 -6.74
N VAL A 7 25.49 10.81 -6.57
CA VAL A 7 24.91 10.00 -7.64
C VAL A 7 23.55 10.62 -7.97
N LEU A 8 23.49 11.39 -9.05
CA LEU A 8 22.23 11.86 -9.60
C LEU A 8 21.49 10.65 -10.18
N HIS A 9 20.53 10.12 -9.42
CA HIS A 9 19.55 9.19 -9.96
C HIS A 9 18.78 9.92 -11.05
N TYR A 10 19.11 9.61 -12.30
CA TYR A 10 18.43 10.19 -13.47
C TYR A 10 17.00 9.68 -13.49
N GLN A 11 16.07 10.45 -12.92
CA GLN A 11 14.65 10.14 -12.99
C GLN A 11 14.24 10.25 -14.47
N ARG A 12 14.01 9.10 -15.11
CA ARG A 12 13.53 9.07 -16.49
C ARG A 12 12.16 9.73 -16.53
N VAL A 13 12.04 10.80 -17.31
CA VAL A 13 10.78 11.51 -17.56
C VAL A 13 9.74 10.48 -18.03
N GLY A 14 8.63 10.36 -17.29
CA GLY A 14 7.52 9.45 -17.59
C GLY A 14 7.44 8.16 -16.75
N GLN A 15 8.41 7.90 -15.85
CA GLN A 15 8.30 6.79 -14.88
C GLN A 15 7.80 7.29 -13.52
N LEU A 16 7.15 6.41 -12.75
CA LEU A 16 6.88 6.67 -11.33
C LEU A 16 8.21 6.94 -10.58
N PRO A 17 8.22 7.85 -9.60
CA PRO A 17 9.38 8.10 -8.76
C PRO A 17 9.94 6.83 -8.11
N GLU A 18 11.24 6.81 -7.82
CA GLU A 18 11.91 5.64 -7.25
C GLU A 18 11.28 5.18 -5.93
N ASP A 19 10.97 6.11 -5.03
CA ASP A 19 10.32 5.82 -3.75
C ASP A 19 8.94 5.20 -3.94
N VAL A 20 8.15 5.73 -4.88
CA VAL A 20 6.82 5.19 -5.21
C VAL A 20 6.95 3.76 -5.72
N ARG A 21 7.83 3.49 -6.69
CA ARG A 21 8.05 2.12 -7.20
C ARG A 21 8.53 1.16 -6.11
N SER A 22 9.43 1.63 -5.24
CA SER A 22 9.92 0.84 -4.10
C SER A 22 8.80 0.53 -3.11
N CYS A 23 7.93 1.49 -2.83
CA CYS A 23 6.78 1.34 -1.94
C CYS A 23 5.79 0.30 -2.49
N TYR A 24 5.38 0.40 -3.76
CA TYR A 24 4.54 -0.62 -4.39
C TYR A 24 5.18 -2.02 -4.38
N ARG A 25 6.49 -2.11 -4.64
CA ARG A 25 7.20 -3.40 -4.60
C ARG A 25 7.16 -4.02 -3.20
N PHE A 26 7.40 -3.23 -2.16
CA PHE A 26 7.35 -3.74 -0.78
C PHE A 26 5.93 -4.07 -0.33
N PHE A 27 4.95 -3.22 -0.64
CA PHE A 27 3.55 -3.49 -0.37
C PHE A 27 3.10 -4.80 -1.01
N ALA A 28 3.37 -5.00 -2.30
CA ALA A 28 3.05 -6.24 -3.00
C ALA A 28 3.78 -7.46 -2.40
N PHE A 29 5.04 -7.29 -2.00
CA PHE A 29 5.80 -8.34 -1.32
C PHE A 29 5.15 -8.76 0.00
N TYR A 30 4.80 -7.82 0.87
CA TYR A 30 4.15 -8.15 2.15
C TYR A 30 2.74 -8.71 1.97
N LEU A 31 1.97 -8.13 1.04
CA LEU A 31 0.63 -8.60 0.71
C LEU A 31 0.66 -10.07 0.25
N ALA A 32 1.53 -10.41 -0.72
CA ALA A 32 1.62 -11.76 -1.27
C ALA A 32 2.18 -12.78 -0.28
N ASN A 33 3.10 -12.37 0.61
CA ASN A 33 3.65 -13.26 1.63
C ASN A 33 2.70 -13.50 2.81
N GLY A 34 1.64 -12.71 2.97
CA GLY A 34 0.76 -12.83 4.13
C GLY A 34 1.32 -12.11 5.37
N THR A 35 2.19 -11.11 5.17
CA THR A 35 2.92 -10.43 6.25
C THR A 35 2.66 -8.93 6.28
N LEU A 36 1.61 -8.45 5.62
CA LEU A 36 1.21 -7.04 5.67
C LEU A 36 0.67 -6.73 7.07
N CYS A 37 1.13 -5.62 7.67
CA CYS A 37 0.64 -5.08 8.95
C CYS A 37 0.32 -6.17 10.00
N LEU A 38 1.32 -6.96 10.41
CA LEU A 38 1.12 -8.10 11.33
C LEU A 38 0.41 -7.69 12.63
N ASP A 39 0.62 -6.47 13.13
CA ASP A 39 -0.10 -5.95 14.31
C ASP A 39 -1.63 -5.97 14.15
N LEU A 40 -2.15 -5.97 12.92
CA LEU A 40 -3.58 -6.02 12.60
C LEU A 40 -4.03 -7.35 11.97
N LEU A 41 -3.17 -7.97 11.16
CA LEU A 41 -3.51 -9.13 10.33
C LEU A 41 -2.92 -10.45 10.83
N ASP A 42 -2.18 -10.46 11.94
CA ASP A 42 -1.65 -11.70 12.50
C ASP A 42 -2.76 -12.73 12.76
N GLY A 43 -2.47 -13.99 12.44
CA GLY A 43 -3.42 -15.08 12.50
C GLY A 43 -4.51 -15.12 11.42
N ILE A 44 -4.54 -14.16 10.48
CA ILE A 44 -5.50 -14.15 9.35
C ILE A 44 -4.81 -14.59 8.06
N ASP A 45 -5.19 -15.75 7.52
CA ASP A 45 -4.79 -16.11 6.16
C ASP A 45 -5.72 -15.48 5.13
N TYR A 46 -5.43 -14.22 4.76
CA TYR A 46 -6.25 -13.46 3.81
C TYR A 46 -5.93 -13.76 2.34
N ARG A 47 -4.84 -14.46 2.03
CA ARG A 47 -4.40 -14.70 0.64
C ARG A 47 -5.43 -15.48 -0.19
N PRO A 48 -6.10 -16.54 0.32
CA PRO A 48 -7.17 -17.20 -0.42
C PRO A 48 -8.32 -16.25 -0.77
N ALA A 49 -8.65 -15.29 0.10
CA ALA A 49 -9.69 -14.29 -0.16
C ALA A 49 -9.31 -13.33 -1.29
N LEU A 50 -8.04 -12.90 -1.35
CA LEU A 50 -7.53 -12.05 -2.43
C LEU A 50 -7.45 -12.78 -3.77
N MET A 51 -7.12 -14.07 -3.76
CA MET A 51 -6.93 -14.86 -4.98
C MET A 51 -8.24 -15.44 -5.53
N ARG A 52 -9.30 -15.50 -4.72
CA ARG A 52 -10.59 -16.05 -5.14
C ARG A 52 -11.33 -15.14 -6.12
N PHE A 53 -11.29 -13.84 -5.89
CA PHE A 53 -11.92 -12.85 -6.76
C PHE A 53 -11.00 -11.65 -6.94
N ALA A 54 -10.75 -11.27 -8.19
CA ALA A 54 -9.88 -10.14 -8.51
C ALA A 54 -10.39 -8.80 -7.94
N SER A 55 -11.71 -8.67 -7.72
CA SER A 55 -12.31 -7.45 -7.16
C SER A 55 -11.83 -7.13 -5.74
N THR A 56 -11.55 -8.14 -4.91
CA THR A 56 -11.01 -7.88 -3.56
C THR A 56 -9.59 -7.33 -3.64
N LEU A 57 -8.76 -7.92 -4.50
CA LEU A 57 -7.40 -7.45 -4.73
C LEU A 57 -7.40 -6.04 -5.35
N GLU A 58 -8.27 -5.79 -6.32
CA GLU A 58 -8.48 -4.48 -6.93
C GLU A 58 -8.79 -3.41 -5.88
N GLN A 59 -9.74 -3.67 -4.98
CA GLN A 59 -10.08 -2.72 -3.92
C GLN A 59 -8.93 -2.47 -2.94
N VAL A 60 -8.17 -3.51 -2.58
CA VAL A 60 -6.97 -3.37 -1.72
C VAL A 60 -5.92 -2.50 -2.39
N MET A 61 -5.69 -2.68 -3.69
CA MET A 61 -4.76 -1.85 -4.46
C MET A 61 -5.25 -0.41 -4.58
N ALA A 62 -6.56 -0.20 -4.76
CA ALA A 62 -7.16 1.13 -4.80
C ALA A 62 -6.99 1.87 -3.47
N VAL A 63 -7.35 1.25 -2.34
CA VAL A 63 -7.18 1.85 -1.01
C VAL A 63 -5.73 2.24 -0.76
N PHE A 64 -4.79 1.33 -1.01
CA PHE A 64 -3.37 1.62 -0.87
C PHE A 64 -2.94 2.81 -1.74
N SER A 65 -3.32 2.80 -3.02
CA SER A 65 -2.88 3.82 -3.99
C SER A 65 -3.51 5.19 -3.72
N ASN A 66 -4.78 5.24 -3.33
CA ASN A 66 -5.50 6.48 -3.07
C ASN A 66 -4.95 7.16 -1.81
N VAL A 67 -4.63 6.39 -0.77
CA VAL A 67 -4.09 6.92 0.50
C VAL A 67 -2.61 7.29 0.40
N LEU A 68 -1.85 6.68 -0.52
CA LEU A 68 -0.42 6.94 -0.67
C LEU A 68 -0.14 8.40 -1.04
N ASP A 69 0.49 9.13 -0.13
CA ASP A 69 0.92 10.51 -0.30
C ASP A 69 2.35 10.56 -0.84
N VAL A 70 2.54 11.44 -1.82
CA VAL A 70 3.79 11.62 -2.54
C VAL A 70 4.07 13.12 -2.64
N ASP A 71 5.21 13.54 -2.11
CA ASP A 71 5.58 14.96 -2.13
C ASP A 71 6.00 15.45 -3.53
N GLU A 72 6.19 16.77 -3.66
CA GLU A 72 6.60 17.41 -4.92
C GLU A 72 7.95 16.90 -5.49
N ARG A 73 8.75 16.22 -4.66
CA ARG A 73 10.03 15.61 -5.06
C ARG A 73 9.89 14.14 -5.42
N GLY A 74 8.67 13.61 -5.42
CA GLY A 74 8.38 12.21 -5.73
C GLY A 74 8.69 11.25 -4.57
N ARG A 75 8.79 11.74 -3.34
CA ARG A 75 9.08 10.91 -2.16
C ARG A 75 7.78 10.51 -1.48
N VAL A 76 7.69 9.26 -1.07
CA VAL A 76 6.55 8.75 -0.29
C VAL A 76 6.66 9.27 1.15
N THR A 77 5.58 9.83 1.67
CA THR A 77 5.56 10.50 2.99
C THR A 77 4.80 9.69 4.05
N ASN A 78 3.91 8.78 3.65
CA ASN A 78 2.97 8.10 4.56
C ASN A 78 2.78 6.59 4.28
N ALA A 79 3.82 5.89 3.79
CA ALA A 79 3.72 4.48 3.38
C ALA A 79 3.00 3.58 4.41
N GLY A 80 3.34 3.73 5.69
CA GLY A 80 2.74 2.95 6.77
C GLY A 80 1.23 3.19 6.92
N ASP A 81 0.76 4.42 6.74
CA ASP A 81 -0.66 4.76 6.81
C ASP A 81 -1.41 4.13 5.62
N ALA A 82 -0.86 4.21 4.41
CA ALA A 82 -1.44 3.58 3.23
C ALA A 82 -1.52 2.05 3.36
N GLU A 83 -0.46 1.42 3.86
CA GLU A 83 -0.43 -0.02 4.17
C GLU A 83 -1.48 -0.39 5.22
N TRP A 84 -1.58 0.40 6.29
CA TRP A 84 -2.52 0.19 7.38
C TRP A 84 -3.98 0.28 6.91
N ARG A 85 -4.32 1.29 6.09
CA ARG A 85 -5.67 1.45 5.54
C ARG A 85 -6.04 0.29 4.62
N ALA A 86 -5.12 -0.17 3.78
CA ALA A 86 -5.33 -1.37 2.98
C ALA A 86 -5.52 -2.63 3.86
N ALA A 87 -4.74 -2.76 4.93
CA ALA A 87 -4.87 -3.85 5.89
C ALA A 87 -6.22 -3.82 6.64
N GLN A 88 -6.73 -2.64 7.01
CA GLN A 88 -8.07 -2.50 7.60
C GLN A 88 -9.19 -2.97 6.65
N TYR A 89 -9.05 -2.71 5.35
CA TYR A 89 -9.98 -3.23 4.35
C TYR A 89 -9.95 -4.77 4.30
N ILE A 90 -8.75 -5.35 4.28
CA ILE A 90 -8.54 -6.81 4.33
C ILE A 90 -9.16 -7.40 5.59
N ARG A 91 -8.88 -6.82 6.76
CA ARG A 91 -9.43 -7.30 8.04
C ARG A 91 -10.94 -7.31 8.01
N ARG A 92 -11.58 -6.20 7.60
CA ARG A 92 -13.04 -6.10 7.48
C ARG A 92 -13.63 -7.13 6.52
N TYR A 93 -12.91 -7.47 5.46
CA TYR A 93 -13.35 -8.49 4.51
C TYR A 93 -13.33 -9.89 5.14
N CYS A 94 -12.26 -10.22 5.89
CA CYS A 94 -12.08 -11.53 6.50
C CYS A 94 -12.89 -11.71 7.80
N ASP A 95 -13.11 -10.64 8.54
CA ASP A 95 -13.82 -10.60 9.81
C ASP A 95 -14.91 -9.51 9.75
N ARG A 96 -16.16 -9.94 9.66
CA ARG A 96 -17.32 -9.04 9.55
C ARG A 96 -17.66 -8.32 10.85
N GLU A 97 -17.11 -8.75 11.99
CA GLU A 97 -17.28 -8.09 13.28
C GLU A 97 -16.26 -6.96 13.48
N TYR A 98 -15.17 -6.97 12.70
CA TYR A 98 -14.19 -5.89 12.72
C TYR A 98 -14.80 -4.58 12.21
N THR A 99 -14.73 -3.54 13.05
CA THR A 99 -15.13 -2.18 12.71
C THR A 99 -13.88 -1.36 12.39
N VAL A 100 -13.86 -0.76 11.21
CA VAL A 100 -12.77 0.11 10.75
C VAL A 100 -12.90 1.46 11.42
N GLU A 101 -11.87 1.88 12.15
CA GLU A 101 -11.79 3.20 12.80
C GLU A 101 -10.48 3.91 12.43
N PRO A 102 -10.53 5.17 11.95
CA PRO A 102 -11.74 5.88 11.52
C PRO A 102 -12.40 5.18 10.31
N PRO A 103 -13.71 5.36 10.06
CA PRO A 103 -14.36 4.80 8.87
C PRO A 103 -13.63 5.18 7.58
N PHE A 104 -13.80 4.39 6.52
CA PHE A 104 -13.30 4.77 5.21
C PHE A 104 -14.05 6.00 4.69
N GLU A 105 -13.28 7.00 4.26
CA GLU A 105 -13.78 8.06 3.42
C GLU A 105 -14.09 7.52 2.02
N ALA A 106 -15.03 8.14 1.31
CA ALA A 106 -15.46 7.66 0.00
C ALA A 106 -14.30 7.60 -1.01
N TRP A 107 -13.42 8.60 -0.98
CA TRP A 107 -12.27 8.70 -1.88
C TRP A 107 -11.23 7.60 -1.65
N GLU A 108 -11.12 7.05 -0.44
CA GLU A 108 -10.23 5.91 -0.17
C GLU A 108 -10.70 4.65 -0.90
N LEU A 109 -11.99 4.56 -1.23
CA LEU A 109 -12.59 3.38 -1.87
C LEU A 109 -12.87 3.57 -3.36
N GLU A 110 -12.60 4.74 -3.93
CA GLU A 110 -12.81 4.99 -5.35
C GLU A 110 -11.91 4.09 -6.22
N LEU A 111 -12.50 3.48 -7.26
CA LEU A 111 -11.78 2.75 -8.30
C LEU A 111 -11.58 3.71 -9.50
N PRO A 112 -10.35 4.19 -9.77
CA PRO A 112 -10.07 5.16 -10.84
C PRO A 112 -10.22 4.63 -12.28
#